data_AF-A0A520WA03-F1
#
_entry.id   AF-A0A520WA03-F1
#
_cell.length_a   1.000
_cell.length_b   1.000
_cell.length_c   1.000
_cell.angle_alpha   90.00
_cell.angle_beta   90.00
_cell.angle_gamma   90.00
#
_symmetry.space_group_name_H-M   'P 1'
#
loop_
_entity.id
_entity.type
_entity.pdbx_description
1 polymer ?
#
loop_
_entity_poly.entity_id
_entity_poly.type
_entity_poly.pdbx_seq_one_letter_code
_entity_poly.pdbx_strand_id
1 'polypeptide(L)'
;MLRIFILVILFFTFSSMSHGKVFDKKKCEEILKKYDVSYQSWNNILNRYLKERENLKDKDKKEINRMQNIFGNAMRVHEVRMNTFANSYEAFCK
;
A
#
# COMPACT_ATOMS: atom_id res chain seq x y z
N MET A 1 -7.68 -34.82 -41.06
CA MET A 1 -7.26 -33.40 -41.13
C MET A 1 -8.21 -32.48 -40.36
N LEU A 2 -9.49 -32.34 -40.76
CA LEU A 2 -10.44 -31.40 -40.14
C LEU A 2 -10.66 -31.59 -38.62
N ARG A 3 -10.75 -32.85 -38.15
CA ARG A 3 -10.96 -33.18 -36.73
C ARG A 3 -9.79 -32.80 -35.82
N ILE A 4 -8.56 -32.86 -36.34
CA ILE A 4 -7.34 -32.49 -35.58
C ILE A 4 -7.29 -30.96 -35.44
N PHE A 5 -7.69 -30.23 -36.48
CA PHE A 5 -7.74 -28.77 -36.48
C PHE A 5 -8.69 -28.21 -35.41
N ILE A 6 -9.85 -28.84 -35.24
CA ILE A 6 -10.85 -28.46 -34.20
C ILE A 6 -10.29 -28.67 -32.79
N LEU A 7 -9.56 -29.77 -32.55
CA LEU A 7 -8.94 -30.05 -31.26
C LEU A 7 -7.85 -29.03 -30.91
N VAL A 8 -7.06 -28.59 -31.88
CA VAL A 8 -6.04 -27.55 -31.67
C VAL A 8 -6.68 -26.21 -31.33
N ILE A 9 -7.75 -25.81 -32.03
CA ILE A 9 -8.48 -24.56 -31.76
C ILE A 9 -9.13 -24.60 -30.36
N LEU A 10 -9.71 -25.73 -29.95
CA LEU A 10 -10.23 -25.91 -28.59
C LEU A 10 -9.11 -25.82 -27.53
N PHE A 11 -7.95 -26.40 -27.78
CA PHE A 11 -6.81 -26.31 -26.86
C PHE A 11 -6.32 -24.86 -26.70
N PHE A 12 -6.20 -24.11 -27.81
CA PHE A 12 -5.79 -22.70 -27.78
C PHE A 12 -6.82 -21.79 -27.11
N THR A 13 -8.12 -22.07 -27.25
CA THR A 13 -9.19 -21.30 -26.59
C THR A 13 -9.35 -21.62 -25.09
N PHE A 14 -9.01 -22.84 -24.65
CA PHE A 14 -8.91 -23.15 -23.21
C PHE A 14 -7.69 -22.47 -22.56
N SER A 15 -6.55 -22.37 -23.26
CA SER A 15 -5.38 -21.66 -22.73
C SER A 15 -5.56 -20.14 -22.64
N SER A 16 -6.57 -19.59 -23.30
CA SER A 16 -6.96 -18.18 -23.21
C SER A 16 -8.15 -17.94 -22.28
N MET A 17 -8.62 -18.95 -21.53
CA MET A 17 -9.43 -18.71 -20.33
C MET A 17 -8.58 -17.88 -19.37
N SER A 18 -8.78 -16.56 -19.49
CA SER A 18 -8.60 -15.52 -18.50
C SER A 18 -8.09 -16.09 -17.18
N HIS A 19 -6.82 -15.77 -16.86
CA HIS A 19 -6.41 -15.68 -15.47
C HIS A 19 -7.22 -14.55 -14.83
N GLY A 20 -8.52 -14.79 -14.60
CA GLY A 20 -9.33 -13.94 -13.76
C GLY A 20 -8.61 -13.87 -12.43
N LYS A 21 -8.40 -12.65 -11.91
CA LYS A 21 -7.79 -12.44 -10.60
C LYS A 21 -8.50 -13.34 -9.60
N VAL A 22 -7.87 -14.45 -9.22
CA VAL A 22 -8.43 -15.33 -8.19
C VAL A 22 -8.27 -14.58 -6.90
N PHE A 23 -9.38 -14.12 -6.34
CA PHE A 23 -9.40 -13.45 -5.05
C PHE A 23 -8.74 -14.36 -4.00
N ASP A 24 -7.61 -13.91 -3.48
CA ASP A 24 -6.83 -14.65 -2.48
C ASP A 24 -7.13 -14.05 -1.10
N LYS A 25 -8.15 -14.60 -0.44
CA LYS A 25 -8.64 -14.13 0.87
C LYS A 25 -7.51 -13.98 1.89
N LYS A 26 -6.59 -14.95 1.94
CA LYS A 26 -5.48 -14.95 2.92
C LYS A 26 -4.51 -13.80 2.64
N LYS A 27 -4.11 -13.60 1.38
CA LYS A 27 -3.26 -12.47 1.02
C LYS A 27 -3.95 -11.14 1.27
N CYS A 28 -5.25 -11.05 1.01
CA CYS A 28 -6.00 -9.83 1.29
C CYS A 28 -6.03 -9.50 2.79
N GLU A 29 -6.27 -10.48 3.66
CA GLU A 29 -6.21 -10.32 5.12
C GLU A 29 -4.81 -9.87 5.59
N GLU A 30 -3.74 -10.43 5.04
CA GLU A 30 -2.36 -10.00 5.33
C GLU A 30 -2.09 -8.56 4.91
N ILE A 31 -2.61 -8.13 3.75
CA ILE A 31 -2.48 -6.76 3.23
C ILE A 31 -3.23 -5.77 4.14
N LEU A 32 -4.47 -6.09 4.54
CA LEU A 32 -5.25 -5.29 5.46
C LEU A 32 -4.58 -5.16 6.84
N LYS A 33 -3.99 -6.25 7.35
CA LYS A 33 -3.23 -6.22 8.61
C LYS A 33 -2.00 -5.32 8.51
N LYS A 34 -1.26 -5.37 7.40
CA LYS A 34 -0.09 -4.49 7.16
C LYS A 34 -0.50 -3.02 7.09
N TYR A 35 -1.68 -2.73 6.54
CA TYR A 35 -2.24 -1.39 6.52
C TYR A 35 -2.55 -0.87 7.92
N ASP A 36 -3.25 -1.64 8.74
CA ASP A 36 -3.60 -1.23 10.10
C ASP A 36 -2.34 -0.91 10.94
N VAL A 37 -1.32 -1.76 10.88
CA VAL A 37 -0.02 -1.49 11.53
C VAL A 37 0.64 -0.22 11.00
N SER A 38 0.61 0.00 9.69
CA SER A 38 1.20 1.19 9.07
C SER A 38 0.44 2.47 9.44
N TYR A 39 -0.89 2.38 9.54
CA TYR A 39 -1.76 3.47 9.94
C TYR A 39 -1.56 3.85 11.41
N GLN A 40 -1.53 2.87 12.31
CA GLN A 40 -1.23 3.09 13.73
C GLN A 40 0.17 3.70 13.93
N SER A 41 1.18 3.19 13.21
CA SER A 41 2.53 3.75 13.25
C SER A 41 2.56 5.21 12.79
N TRP A 42 1.79 5.57 11.77
CA TRP A 42 1.71 6.95 11.29
C TRP A 42 1.02 7.87 12.30
N ASN A 43 -0.10 7.44 12.87
CA ASN A 43 -0.80 8.19 13.92
C ASN A 43 0.12 8.49 15.11
N ASN A 44 0.95 7.53 15.52
CA ASN A 44 1.92 7.74 16.60
C ASN A 44 2.96 8.82 16.24
N ILE A 45 3.46 8.84 15.00
CA ILE A 45 4.41 9.86 14.53
C ILE A 45 3.74 11.24 14.49
N LEU A 46 2.51 11.31 13.97
CA LEU A 46 1.74 12.56 13.89
C LEU A 46 1.46 13.12 15.28
N ASN A 47 0.98 12.29 16.21
CA ASN A 47 0.68 12.71 17.58
C ASN A 47 1.94 13.21 18.30
N ARG A 48 3.07 12.54 18.09
CA ARG A 48 4.36 12.97 18.62
C ARG A 48 4.77 14.34 18.07
N TYR A 49 4.66 14.53 16.76
CA TYR A 49 4.97 15.82 16.12
C TYR A 49 4.08 16.95 16.66
N LEU A 50 2.77 16.72 16.79
CA LEU A 50 1.84 17.71 17.33
C LEU A 50 2.19 18.10 18.77
N LYS A 51 2.52 17.12 19.61
CA LYS A 51 2.94 17.35 21.00
C LYS A 51 4.28 18.10 21.10
N GLU A 52 5.28 17.71 20.30
CA GLU A 52 6.57 18.39 20.26
C GLU A 52 6.43 19.85 19.77
N ARG A 53 5.57 20.09 18.76
CA ARG A 53 5.23 21.43 18.26
C ARG A 53 4.60 22.31 19.33
N GLU A 54 3.64 21.77 20.08
CA GLU A 54 2.97 22.52 21.16
C GLU A 54 3.95 22.98 22.25
N ASN A 55 4.93 22.13 22.58
CA ASN A 55 5.94 22.43 23.60
C ASN A 55 6.93 23.53 23.16
N LEU A 56 7.19 23.70 21.86
CA LEU A 56 8.20 24.64 21.35
C LEU A 56 7.75 26.11 21.31
N LYS A 57 6.44 26.40 21.43
CA LYS A 57 5.83 27.76 21.51
C LYS A 57 6.54 28.86 20.67
N ASP A 58 6.85 28.59 19.40
CA ASP A 58 7.51 29.51 18.45
C ASP A 58 8.84 30.17 18.92
N LYS A 59 9.43 29.73 20.03
CA LYS A 59 10.63 30.37 20.62
C LYS A 59 11.93 29.92 19.97
N ASP A 60 11.95 28.75 19.35
CA ASP A 60 13.15 28.18 18.72
C ASP A 60 12.88 27.75 17.26
N LYS A 61 13.02 28.72 16.35
CA LYS A 61 12.84 28.53 14.91
C LYS A 61 13.74 27.44 14.32
N LYS A 62 14.94 27.26 14.87
CA LYS A 62 15.90 26.25 14.39
C LYS A 62 15.40 24.84 14.71
N GLU A 63 14.91 24.65 15.94
CA GLU A 63 14.37 23.35 16.36
C GLU A 63 13.05 23.03 15.66
N ILE A 64 12.19 24.03 15.43
CA ILE A 64 10.97 23.87 14.63
C ILE A 64 11.29 23.38 13.20
N ASN A 65 12.25 24.01 12.52
CA ASN A 65 12.66 23.61 11.17
C ASN A 65 13.23 22.18 11.15
N ARG A 66 14.03 21.82 12.15
CA ARG A 66 14.57 20.46 12.28
C ARG A 66 13.45 19.43 12.45
N MET A 67 12.51 19.70 13.34
CA MET A 67 11.35 18.83 13.59
C MET A 67 10.49 18.68 12.32
N GLN A 68 10.21 19.78 11.61
CA GLN A 68 9.48 19.76 10.34
C GLN A 68 10.17 18.93 9.28
N ASN A 69 11.51 19.01 9.17
CA ASN A 69 12.27 18.18 8.22
C ASN A 69 12.17 16.68 8.56
N ILE A 70 12.27 16.32 9.84
CA ILE A 70 12.13 14.93 10.29
C ILE A 70 10.71 14.42 9.99
N PHE A 71 9.70 15.22 10.35
CA PHE A 71 8.30 14.88 10.09
C PHE A 71 8.00 14.76 8.59
N GLY A 72 8.50 15.69 7.77
CA GLY A 72 8.34 15.66 6.32
C GLY A 72 9.01 14.45 5.66
N ASN A 73 10.15 13.99 6.17
CA ASN A 73 10.75 12.72 5.74
C ASN A 73 9.83 11.53 6.10
N ALA A 74 9.31 11.49 7.32
CA ALA A 74 8.41 10.43 7.76
C ALA A 74 7.10 10.40 6.95
N MET A 75 6.55 11.58 6.62
CA MET A 75 5.36 11.73 5.78
C MET A 75 5.58 11.14 4.38
N ARG A 76 6.71 11.44 3.74
CA ARG A 76 7.06 10.86 2.42
C ARG A 76 7.16 9.34 2.47
N VAL A 77 7.76 8.79 3.51
CA VAL A 77 7.82 7.33 3.70
C VAL A 77 6.42 6.73 3.89
N HIS A 78 5.56 7.41 4.66
CA HIS A 78 4.17 6.97 4.83
C HIS A 78 3.40 6.98 3.51
N GLU A 79 3.52 8.03 2.71
CA GLU A 79 2.89 8.14 1.39
C GLU A 79 3.29 6.99 0.46
N VAL A 80 4.59 6.68 0.36
CA VAL A 80 5.08 5.55 -0.44
C VAL A 80 4.49 4.21 0.04
N ARG A 81 4.36 4.02 1.36
CA ARG A 81 3.74 2.82 1.93
C ARG A 81 2.25 2.74 1.60
N MET A 82 1.53 3.86 1.64
CA MET A 82 0.10 3.90 1.30
C MET A 82 -0.14 3.61 -0.18
N ASN A 83 0.71 4.13 -1.07
CA ASN A 83 0.66 3.80 -2.51
C ASN A 83 0.96 2.31 -2.75
N THR A 84 1.97 1.76 -2.07
CA THR A 84 2.28 0.33 -2.13
C THR A 84 1.11 -0.53 -1.64
N PHE A 85 0.45 -0.10 -0.56
CA PHE A 85 -0.75 -0.76 -0.06
C PHE A 85 -1.88 -0.72 -1.08
N ALA A 86 -2.18 0.44 -1.66
CA ALA A 86 -3.25 0.60 -2.64
C ALA A 86 -3.05 -0.35 -3.84
N ASN A 87 -1.82 -0.42 -4.36
CA ASN A 87 -1.46 -1.34 -5.44
C ASN A 87 -1.63 -2.82 -5.03
N SER A 88 -1.22 -3.17 -3.81
CA SER A 88 -1.38 -4.53 -3.31
C SER A 88 -2.85 -4.90 -3.11
N TYR A 89 -3.64 -3.97 -2.58
CA TYR A 89 -5.08 -4.15 -2.40
C TYR A 89 -5.78 -4.33 -3.75
N GLU A 90 -5.45 -3.53 -4.76
CA GLU A 90 -6.01 -3.69 -6.10
C GLU A 90 -5.59 -5.01 -6.77
N ALA A 91 -4.40 -5.53 -6.47
CA ALA A 91 -3.92 -6.78 -7.04
C ALA A 91 -4.57 -8.03 -6.40
N PHE A 92 -4.83 -7.99 -5.09
CA PHE A 92 -5.16 -9.19 -4.31
C PHE A 92 -6.52 -9.16 -3.61
N CYS A 93 -7.12 -7.97 -3.42
CA CYS A 93 -8.40 -7.78 -2.75
C CYS A 93 -9.55 -7.34 -3.68
N LYS A 94 -9.26 -6.88 -4.90
CA LYS A 94 -10.23 -6.47 -5.93
C LYS A 94 -10.04 -7.27 -7.22
#